data_AF-A0A1Q5LKS2-F1
#
_entry.id   AF-A0A1Q5LKS2-F1
#
_cell.length_a   1.000
_cell.length_b   1.000
_cell.length_c   1.000
_cell.angle_alpha   90.00
_cell.angle_beta   90.00
_cell.angle_gamma   90.00
#
_symmetry.space_group_name_H-M   'P 1'
#
loop_
_entity.id
_entity.type
_entity.pdbx_description
1 polymer ?
#
loop_
_entity_poly.entity_id
_entity_poly.type
_entity_poly.pdbx_seq_one_letter_code
_entity_poly.pdbx_strand_id
1 'polypeptide(L)' 'MLTASRLTWFVIAFAFALPSTLVMFRDNGVVTRDAWVKSFVFAAAVAAVIAVVFGKGSQ' A
#
# COMPACT_ATOMS: atom_id res chain seq x y z
N MET A 1 -7.05 -20.68 -4.30
CA MET A 1 -6.31 -19.80 -5.24
C MET A 1 -6.65 -18.32 -5.10
N LEU A 2 -7.86 -17.94 -4.66
CA LEU A 2 -8.26 -16.54 -4.47
C LEU A 2 -7.44 -15.76 -3.40
N THR A 3 -6.99 -16.43 -2.35
CA THR A 3 -6.21 -15.76 -1.28
C THR A 3 -4.79 -15.43 -1.75
N ALA A 4 -4.19 -16.29 -2.58
CA ALA A 4 -2.87 -16.06 -3.17
C ALA A 4 -2.89 -14.90 -4.17
N SER A 5 -3.94 -14.79 -5.01
CA SER A 5 -4.09 -13.64 -5.92
C SER A 5 -4.26 -12.33 -5.15
N ARG A 6 -5.06 -12.31 -4.09
CA ARG A 6 -5.21 -11.14 -3.21
C ARG A 6 -3.90 -10.72 -2.55
N LEU A 7 -3.13 -11.68 -2.05
CA LEU A 7 -1.82 -11.42 -1.45
C LEU A 7 -0.86 -10.80 -2.47
N THR A 8 -0.79 -11.35 -3.69
CA THR A 8 0.04 -10.80 -4.77
C THR A 8 -0.33 -9.36 -5.10
N TRP A 9 -1.64 -9.08 -5.30
CA TRP A 9 -2.10 -7.72 -5.57
C TRP A 9 -1.86 -6.76 -4.42
N PHE A 10 -1.98 -7.23 -3.17
CA PHE A 10 -1.64 -6.44 -1.99
C PHE A 10 -0.16 -6.05 -2.01
N VAL A 11 0.74 -7.01 -2.20
CA VAL A 11 2.20 -6.77 -2.16
C VAL A 11 2.62 -5.81 -3.27
N ILE A 12 2.11 -6.01 -4.49
CA ILE A 12 2.39 -5.12 -5.63
C ILE A 12 1.89 -3.71 -5.30
N ALA A 13 0.62 -3.56 -4.93
CA ALA A 13 0.04 -2.26 -4.62
C ALA A 13 0.77 -1.55 -3.46
N PHE A 14 1.13 -2.29 -2.42
CA PHE A 14 1.86 -1.77 -1.27
C PHE A 14 3.25 -1.26 -1.66
N ALA A 15 3.98 -1.99 -2.51
CA ALA A 15 5.30 -1.59 -2.99
C ALA A 15 5.28 -0.26 -3.77
N PHE A 16 4.17 0.07 -4.45
CA PHE A 16 4.00 1.35 -5.14
C PHE A 16 3.40 2.45 -4.23
N ALA A 17 2.45 2.10 -3.37
CA ALA A 17 1.77 3.04 -2.49
C ALA A 17 2.69 3.55 -1.36
N LEU A 18 3.58 2.70 -0.84
CA LEU A 18 4.47 3.08 0.25
C LEU A 18 5.44 4.23 -0.12
N PRO A 19 6.22 4.18 -1.22
CA PRO A 19 7.11 5.30 -1.57
C PRO A 19 6.35 6.58 -1.94
N SER A 20 5.20 6.48 -2.60
CA SER A 20 4.39 7.66 -2.96
C SER A 20 3.81 8.35 -1.72
N THR A 21 3.31 7.58 -0.75
CA THR A 21 2.83 8.12 0.53
C THR A 21 3.95 8.66 1.40
N LEU A 22 5.13 8.04 1.37
CA LEU A 22 6.34 8.55 2.03
C LEU A 22 6.75 9.94 1.51
N VAL A 23 6.68 10.14 0.20
CA VAL A 23 6.95 11.46 -0.40
C VAL A 23 5.88 12.47 -0.01
N MET A 24 4.62 12.04 0.10
CA MET A 24 3.49 12.89 0.50
C MET A 24 3.56 13.32 1.97
N PHE A 25 3.92 12.41 2.88
CA PHE A 25 3.96 12.67 4.32
C PHE A 25 5.33 13.14 4.83
N ARG A 26 6.31 13.36 3.95
CA ARG A 26 7.59 13.95 4.36
C ARG A 26 7.37 15.39 4.85
N ASP A 27 7.88 15.70 6.02
CA ASP A 27 7.81 17.04 6.59
C ASP A 27 9.17 17.74 6.41
N ASN A 28 9.18 18.94 5.83
CA ASN A 28 10.37 19.77 5.64
C ASN A 28 11.56 19.05 4.96
N GLY A 29 11.26 18.09 4.08
CA GLY A 29 12.28 17.30 3.37
C GLY A 29 12.89 16.15 4.18
N VAL A 30 12.44 15.94 5.42
CA VAL A 30 12.91 14.87 6.29
C VAL A 30 11.81 13.81 6.47
N VAL A 31 12.21 12.56 6.33
CA VAL A 31 11.34 11.43 6.65
C VAL A 31 11.44 11.16 8.15
N THR A 32 10.39 11.51 8.88
CA THR A 32 10.31 11.28 10.32
C THR A 32 9.67 9.92 10.63
N ARG A 33 9.82 9.44 11.88
CA ARG A 33 9.17 8.20 12.32
C ARG A 33 7.63 8.29 12.23
N ASP A 34 7.08 9.46 12.48
CA ASP A 34 5.63 9.72 12.35
C ASP A 34 5.18 9.66 10.88
N ALA A 35 5.95 10.25 9.96
CA ALA A 35 5.72 10.15 8.52
C ALA A 35 5.74 8.70 8.03
N TRP A 36 6.67 7.88 8.54
CA TRP A 36 6.72 6.44 8.26
C TRP A 36 5.44 5.72 8.70
N VAL A 37 4.98 5.95 9.92
CA VAL A 37 3.78 5.29 10.45
C VAL A 37 2.55 5.69 9.63
N LYS A 38 2.37 6.99 9.34
CA LYS A 38 1.26 7.49 8.50
C LYS A 38 1.30 6.90 7.11
N SER A 39 2.48 6.86 6.48
CA SER A 39 2.68 6.29 5.14
C SER A 39 2.36 4.81 5.12
N PHE A 40 2.81 4.05 6.11
CA PHE A 40 2.59 2.61 6.17
C PHE A 40 1.11 2.26 6.34
N VAL A 41 0.41 2.96 7.25
CA VAL A 41 -1.02 2.77 7.48
C VAL A 41 -1.82 3.13 6.23
N PHE A 42 -1.51 4.26 5.60
CA PHE A 42 -2.22 4.69 4.39
C PHE A 42 -1.96 3.75 3.21
N ALA A 43 -0.70 3.37 2.97
CA ALA A 43 -0.32 2.44 1.92
C ALA A 43 -0.97 1.05 2.13
N ALA A 44 -1.04 0.57 3.37
CA ALA A 44 -1.70 -0.69 3.70
C ALA A 44 -3.21 -0.64 3.40
N ALA A 45 -3.87 0.47 3.73
CA ALA A 45 -5.30 0.66 3.43
C ALA A 45 -5.56 0.65 1.91
N VAL A 46 -4.77 1.40 1.14
CA VAL A 46 -4.87 1.43 -0.33
C VAL A 46 -4.59 0.04 -0.94
N ALA A 47 -3.55 -0.63 -0.47
CA ALA A 47 -3.19 -1.97 -0.93
C ALA A 47 -4.28 -3.00 -0.61
N ALA A 48 -4.95 -2.89 0.55
CA ALA A 48 -6.07 -3.76 0.91
C ALA A 48 -7.27 -3.57 -0.05
N VAL A 49 -7.61 -2.32 -0.39
CA VAL A 49 -8.67 -2.04 -1.38
C VAL A 49 -8.32 -2.63 -2.74
N ILE A 50 -7.10 -2.42 -3.24
CA ILE A 50 -6.65 -2.97 -4.52
C ILE A 50 -6.67 -4.50 -4.50
N ALA A 51 -6.20 -5.12 -3.42
CA ALA A 51 -6.24 -6.57 -3.25
C ALA A 51 -7.68 -7.12 -3.29
N VAL A 52 -8.64 -6.44 -2.70
CA VAL A 52 -10.05 -6.87 -2.73
C VAL A 52 -10.67 -6.70 -4.11
N VAL A 53 -10.41 -5.58 -4.78
CA VAL A 53 -10.98 -5.26 -6.10
C VAL A 53 -10.38 -6.12 -7.21
N PHE A 54 -9.05 -6.18 -7.30
CA PHE A 54 -8.32 -6.86 -8.38
C PHE A 54 -7.92 -8.29 -8.05
N GLY A 55 -7.92 -8.65 -6.76
CA GLY A 55 -7.62 -10.02 -6.32
C GLY A 55 -8.78 -10.99 -6.44
N LYS A 56 -9.98 -10.56 -6.85
CA LYS A 56 -10.98 -11.47 -7.42
C LYS A 56 -10.41 -11.93 -8.76
N GLY A 57 -9.83 -13.13 -8.78
CA GLY A 57 -9.40 -13.75 -10.03
C GLY A 57 -10.53 -13.66 -11.04
N SER A 58 -10.20 -13.25 -12.27
CA SER A 58 -11.03 -13.38 -13.48
C SER A 58 -11.90 -14.62 -13.33
N GLN A 59 -13.19 -14.42 -13.06
CA GLN A 59 -14.16 -15.51 -13.24
C GLN A 59 -14.30 -15.80 -14.73
#